data_AF-A0A7L9K3D0-F1
#
_entry.id   AF-A0A7L9K3D0-F1
#
_cell.length_a   1.000
_cell.length_b   1.000
_cell.length_c   1.000
_cell.angle_alpha   90.00
_cell.angle_beta   90.00
_cell.angle_gamma   90.00
#
_symmetry.space_group_name_H-M   'P 1'
#
loop_
_entity.id
_entity.type
_entity.pdbx_description
1 polymer ?
#
loop_
_entity_poly.entity_id
_entity_poly.type
_entity_poly.pdbx_seq_one_letter_code
_entity_poly.pdbx_strand_id
1 'polypeptide(L)' 'KQIVQDGKEHVIFRDFPILGESSLKVAQAALAVHTINPNKYIDFYYAALHYNQQFNDESILSIIK' A
#
# COMPACT_ATOMS: atom_id res chain seq x y z
N LYS A 1 3.90 -9.46 7.55
CA LYS A 1 3.16 -10.45 6.73
C LYS A 1 2.61 -11.64 7.55
N GLN A 2 3.21 -12.00 8.70
CA GLN A 2 2.83 -13.20 9.49
C GLN A 2 1.32 -13.39 9.73
N ILE A 3 0.61 -12.44 10.33
CA ILE A 3 -0.85 -12.60 10.63
C ILE A 3 -1.68 -12.85 9.35
N VAL A 4 -1.35 -12.20 8.24
CA VAL A 4 -2.04 -12.41 6.95
C VAL A 4 -1.71 -13.79 6.36
N GLN A 5 -0.47 -14.26 6.56
CA GLN A 5 0.02 -15.54 6.03
C GLN A 5 -0.48 -16.75 6.82
N ASP A 6 -0.74 -16.58 8.12
CA ASP A 6 -1.23 -17.64 9.00
C ASP A 6 -2.65 -18.11 8.59
N GLY A 7 -3.43 -17.25 7.90
CA GLY A 7 -4.71 -17.60 7.29
C GLY A 7 -5.84 -17.94 8.27
N LYS A 8 -5.64 -17.68 9.56
CA LYS A 8 -6.62 -17.93 10.63
C LYS A 8 -7.58 -16.76 10.83
N GLU A 9 -7.17 -15.57 10.44
CA GLU A 9 -7.94 -14.34 10.57
C GLU A 9 -8.17 -13.65 9.23
N HIS A 10 -9.32 -12.98 9.11
CA HIS A 10 -9.57 -12.04 8.03
C HIS A 10 -9.06 -10.64 8.43
N VAL A 11 -8.02 -10.17 7.75
CA VAL A 11 -7.43 -8.85 7.99
C VAL A 11 -7.95 -7.84 6.96
N ILE A 12 -8.60 -6.78 7.45
CA ILE A 12 -9.05 -5.66 6.61
C ILE A 12 -8.09 -4.50 6.82
N PHE A 13 -7.46 -4.05 5.73
CA PHE A 13 -6.60 -2.88 5.74
C PHE A 13 -7.44 -1.61 5.53
N ARG A 14 -7.21 -0.60 6.36
CA ARG A 14 -7.87 0.71 6.29
C ARG A 14 -6.81 1.77 6.10
N ASP A 15 -6.60 2.19 4.86
CA ASP A 15 -5.67 3.26 4.52
C ASP A 15 -6.19 4.59 5.10
N PHE A 16 -5.43 5.18 6.03
CA PHE A 16 -5.82 6.40 6.75
C PHE A 16 -4.75 7.49 6.64
N PRO A 17 -4.68 8.20 5.50
CA PRO A 17 -3.59 9.13 5.19
C PRO A 17 -3.74 10.48 5.91
N ILE A 18 -3.25 10.57 7.14
CA ILE A 18 -3.33 11.77 7.98
C ILE A 18 -2.08 12.67 7.97
N LEU A 19 -1.01 12.25 7.28
CA LEU A 19 0.28 12.96 7.30
C LEU A 19 0.50 13.88 6.08
N GLY A 20 -0.56 14.16 5.31
CA GLY A 20 -0.54 15.11 4.20
C GLY A 20 -0.70 14.47 2.82
N GLU A 21 -0.45 15.27 1.78
CA GLU A 21 -0.75 14.93 0.38
C GLU A 21 0.03 13.70 -0.12
N SER A 22 1.29 13.56 0.27
CA SER A 22 2.10 12.39 -0.11
C SER A 22 1.50 11.09 0.43
N SER A 23 1.01 11.07 1.67
CA SER A 23 0.30 9.93 2.23
C SER A 23 -1.03 9.67 1.51
N LEU A 24 -1.77 10.72 1.14
CA LEU A 24 -3.02 10.58 0.40
C LEU A 24 -2.78 9.92 -0.96
N LYS A 25 -1.76 10.35 -1.71
CA LYS A 25 -1.41 9.78 -3.01
C LYS A 25 -1.05 8.30 -2.92
N VAL A 26 -0.27 7.90 -1.91
CA VAL A 26 0.09 6.48 -1.71
C VAL A 26 -1.12 5.64 -1.34
N ALA A 27 -1.99 6.14 -0.46
CA ALA A 27 -3.24 5.46 -0.11
C ALA A 27 -4.15 5.27 -1.33
N GLN A 28 -4.28 6.31 -2.16
CA GLN A 28 -5.03 6.22 -3.43
C GLN A 28 -4.40 5.20 -4.39
N ALA A 29 -3.07 5.18 -4.52
CA ALA A 29 -2.36 4.20 -5.32
C ALA A 29 -2.56 2.77 -4.80
N ALA A 30 -2.52 2.55 -3.48
CA ALA A 30 -2.80 1.25 -2.87
C ALA A 30 -4.21 0.76 -3.23
N LEU A 31 -5.23 1.62 -3.10
CA LEU A 31 -6.60 1.30 -3.47
C LEU A 31 -6.76 1.05 -4.98
N ALA A 32 -6.06 1.81 -5.83
CA ALA A 32 -6.04 1.59 -7.27
C ALA A 32 -5.43 0.22 -7.64
N VAL A 33 -4.32 -0.15 -7.01
CA VAL A 33 -3.70 -1.48 -7.15
C VAL A 33 -4.69 -2.56 -6.72
N HIS A 34 -5.36 -2.41 -5.58
CA HIS A 34 -6.38 -3.37 -5.13
C HIS A 34 -7.54 -3.49 -6.12
N THR A 35 -8.01 -2.37 -6.66
CA THR A 35 -9.14 -2.33 -7.60
C THR A 35 -8.81 -3.02 -8.91
N ILE A 36 -7.58 -2.89 -9.42
CA ILE A 36 -7.12 -3.51 -10.67
C ILE A 36 -6.74 -4.98 -10.44
N ASN A 37 -5.98 -5.27 -9.38
CA ASN A 37 -5.52 -6.61 -9.02
C ASN A 37 -5.42 -6.76 -7.49
N PRO A 38 -6.46 -7.31 -6.84
CA PRO A 38 -6.49 -7.47 -5.38
C PRO A 38 -5.29 -8.22 -4.80
N ASN A 39 -4.74 -9.19 -5.55
CA ASN A 39 -3.60 -10.01 -5.11
C ASN A 39 -2.30 -9.20 -4.99
N LYS A 40 -2.21 -8.03 -5.64
CA LYS A 40 -1.04 -7.15 -5.61
C LYS A 40 -1.07 -6.12 -4.48
N TYR A 41 -2.23 -5.91 -3.84
CA TYR A 41 -2.38 -4.90 -2.79
C TYR A 41 -1.38 -5.11 -1.65
N ILE A 42 -1.25 -6.35 -1.15
CA ILE A 42 -0.41 -6.62 0.01
C ILE A 42 1.07 -6.39 -0.30
N ASP A 43 1.52 -6.68 -1.52
CA ASP A 43 2.89 -6.44 -1.94
C ASP A 43 3.18 -4.94 -2.06
N PHE A 44 2.27 -4.18 -2.68
CA PHE A 44 2.36 -2.72 -2.73
C PHE A 44 2.37 -2.11 -1.32
N TYR A 45 1.45 -2.53 -0.45
CA TYR A 45 1.32 -2.03 0.92
C TYR A 45 2.62 -2.20 1.72
N TYR A 46 3.22 -3.40 1.68
CA TYR A 46 4.49 -3.62 2.38
C TYR A 46 5.67 -2.92 1.71
N ALA A 47 5.69 -2.76 0.39
CA ALA A 47 6.75 -2.01 -0.28
C ALA A 47 6.68 -0.51 0.09
N ALA A 48 5.48 0.07 0.14
CA ALA A 48 5.25 1.43 0.60
C ALA A 48 5.62 1.60 2.09
N LEU A 49 5.25 0.65 2.97
CA LEU A 49 5.63 0.72 4.39
C LEU A 49 7.15 0.72 4.64
N HIS A 50 7.94 0.03 3.82
CA HIS A 50 9.40 0.00 3.95
C HIS A 50 10.12 1.14 3.20
N TYR A 51 9.37 2.01 2.53
CA TYR A 51 9.95 3.16 1.83
C TYR A 51 10.29 4.26 2.85
N ASN A 52 11.58 4.57 2.98
CA ASN A 52 12.09 5.45 4.04
C ASN A 52 12.18 6.93 3.64
N GLN A 53 11.64 7.32 2.49
CA GLN A 53 11.68 8.70 1.99
C GLN A 53 10.26 9.24 1.80
N GLN A 54 10.15 10.55 1.60
CA GLN A 54 8.86 11.15 1.26
C GLN A 54 8.42 10.71 -0.15
N PHE A 55 7.16 10.29 -0.26
CA PHE A 55 6.62 9.88 -1.55
C PHE A 55 6.41 11.06 -2.51
N ASN A 56 6.79 10.82 -3.76
CA ASN A 56 6.41 11.58 -4.94
C ASN A 56 5.86 10.62 -6.02
N ASP A 57 5.36 11.16 -7.12
CA ASP A 57 4.69 10.37 -8.15
C ASP A 57 5.62 9.31 -8.78
N GLU A 58 6.90 9.63 -8.98
CA GLU A 58 7.90 8.71 -9.52
C GLU A 58 8.20 7.54 -8.57
N SER A 59 8.35 7.81 -7.28
CA SER A 59 8.56 6.81 -6.24
C SER A 59 7.36 5.88 -6.06
N ILE A 60 6.14 6.40 -6.23
CA ILE A 60 4.92 5.57 -6.17
C ILE A 60 4.88 4.62 -7.37
N LEU A 61 5.18 5.14 -8.56
CA LEU A 61 5.25 4.34 -9.78
C LEU A 61 6.34 3.27 -9.74
N SER A 62 7.47 3.52 -9.05
CA SER A 62 8.55 2.55 -8.92
C SER A 62 8.19 1.36 -8.03
N ILE A 63 7.22 1.52 -7.11
CA ILE A 63 6.70 0.44 -6.25
C ILE A 63 5.76 -0.50 -7.02
N ILE A 64 5.07 0.02 -8.04
CA ILE A 64 4.07 -0.73 -8.84
C ILE A 64 4.75 -1.65 -9.89
N LYS A 65 6.01 -1.37 -10.25
CA LYS A 65 6.78 -2.18 -11.21
C LYS A 65 7.15 -3.55 -10.64
#